data_AF-A3TYI5-F1
#
_entry.id   AF-A3TYI5-F1
#
_cell.length_a   1.000
_cell.length_b   1.000
_cell.length_c   1.000
_cell.angle_alpha   90.00
_cell.angle_beta   90.00
_cell.angle_gamma   90.00
#
_symmetry.space_group_name_H-M   'P 1'
#
loop_
_entity.id
_entity.type
_entity.pdbx_description
1 polymer ?
#
loop_
_entity_poly.entity_id
_entity_poly.type
_entity_poly.pdbx_seq_one_letter_code
_entity_poly.pdbx_strand_id
1 'polypeptide(L)'
;MRRIGLIALLALSGATTGALAQTGERCALVGQMAGSVWLEMIQALGDAQADAVESAIGRLDHLTATYARIGCDQRALNATFDCVLDGGAPAGPRAVLRQCMARHGIAQE
;
A
#
# COMPACT_ATOMS: atom_id res chain seq x y z
N MET A 1 -2.15 60.90 15.32
CA MET A 1 -1.38 59.67 15.62
C MET A 1 -2.06 58.50 14.91
N ARG A 2 -1.46 58.02 13.81
CA ARG A 2 -1.98 56.93 12.95
C ARG A 2 -1.62 55.59 13.58
N ARG A 3 -2.61 54.74 13.89
CA ARG A 3 -2.41 53.31 14.20
C ARG A 3 -2.95 52.49 13.03
N ILE A 4 -2.06 52.13 12.11
CA ILE A 4 -2.30 51.09 11.10
C ILE A 4 -1.56 49.87 11.64
N GLY A 5 -2.30 48.95 12.26
CA GLY A 5 -1.76 47.72 12.84
C GLY A 5 -2.21 46.53 12.02
N LEU A 6 -1.24 45.93 11.32
CA LEU A 6 -1.25 44.67 10.59
C LEU A 6 -2.39 43.69 10.93
N ILE A 7 -3.28 43.46 9.96
CA ILE A 7 -4.07 42.22 9.85
C ILE A 7 -3.76 41.63 8.47
N ALA A 8 -2.70 40.86 8.38
CA ALA A 8 -2.45 39.96 7.25
C ALA A 8 -1.38 38.98 7.69
N LEU A 9 -1.70 37.68 7.69
CA LEU A 9 -0.82 36.49 7.61
C LEU A 9 -1.39 35.31 8.42
N LEU A 10 -2.60 34.86 8.10
CA LEU A 10 -3.18 33.61 8.63
C LEU A 10 -3.98 32.91 7.52
N ALA A 11 -3.33 32.48 6.43
CA ALA A 11 -4.06 31.74 5.37
C ALA A 11 -3.20 30.88 4.41
N LEU A 12 -2.07 30.30 4.82
CA LEU A 12 -1.25 29.48 3.88
C LEU A 12 -0.95 28.05 4.35
N SER A 13 -1.55 27.57 5.44
CA SER A 13 -1.18 26.27 6.04
C SER A 13 -2.04 25.07 5.60
N GLY A 14 -2.96 25.22 4.65
CA GLY A 14 -3.96 24.18 4.32
C GLY A 14 -3.64 23.25 3.14
N ALA A 15 -2.60 23.53 2.34
CA ALA A 15 -2.40 22.84 1.07
C ALA A 15 -1.56 21.54 1.15
N THR A 16 -0.76 21.38 2.20
CA THR A 16 0.15 20.22 2.34
C THR A 16 -0.55 18.94 2.80
N THR A 17 -1.65 19.06 3.55
CA THR A 17 -2.37 17.90 4.11
C THR A 17 -3.09 17.08 3.04
N GLY A 18 -3.63 17.73 2.00
CA GLY A 18 -4.36 17.05 0.92
C GLY A 18 -3.46 16.23 -0.01
N ALA A 19 -2.25 16.72 -0.29
CA ALA A 19 -1.29 16.01 -1.15
C ALA A 19 -0.77 14.72 -0.50
N LEU A 20 -0.59 14.72 0.82
CA LEU A 20 -0.16 13.54 1.58
C LEU A 20 -1.29 12.50 1.70
N ALA A 21 -2.52 12.94 1.96
CA ALA A 21 -3.68 12.05 2.02
C ALA A 21 -3.93 11.33 0.68
N GLN A 22 -3.88 12.07 -0.43
CA GLN A 22 -4.06 11.51 -1.77
C GLN A 22 -2.94 10.53 -2.16
N THR A 23 -1.71 10.77 -1.69
CA THR A 23 -0.61 9.82 -1.88
C THR A 23 -0.81 8.57 -1.02
N GLY A 24 -1.28 8.71 0.22
CA GLY A 24 -1.65 7.58 1.08
C GLY A 24 -2.73 6.68 0.45
N GLU A 25 -3.79 7.27 -0.11
CA GLU A 25 -4.86 6.53 -0.81
C GLU A 25 -4.33 5.77 -2.03
N ARG A 26 -3.47 6.41 -2.84
CA ARG A 26 -2.84 5.76 -4.00
C ARG A 26 -1.94 4.59 -3.58
N CYS A 27 -1.17 4.77 -2.51
CA CYS A 27 -0.36 3.69 -1.92
C CYS A 27 -1.25 2.54 -1.45
N ALA A 28 -2.31 2.82 -0.70
CA ALA A 28 -3.24 1.81 -0.23
C ALA A 28 -3.82 1.00 -1.39
N LEU A 29 -4.30 1.67 -2.43
CA LEU A 29 -4.89 1.03 -3.60
C LEU A 29 -3.90 0.13 -4.36
N VAL A 30 -2.71 0.65 -4.69
CA VAL A 30 -1.69 -0.14 -5.40
C VAL A 30 -1.16 -1.28 -4.54
N GLY A 31 -0.99 -1.05 -3.23
CA GLY A 31 -0.61 -2.07 -2.27
C GLY A 31 -1.63 -3.20 -2.18
N GLN A 32 -2.94 -2.90 -2.22
CA GLN A 32 -4.00 -3.90 -2.18
C GLN A 32 -4.04 -4.74 -3.46
N MET A 33 -3.80 -4.11 -4.62
CA MET A 33 -3.65 -4.84 -5.89
C MET A 33 -2.44 -5.78 -5.83
N ALA A 34 -1.28 -5.28 -5.37
CA ALA A 34 -0.07 -6.07 -5.25
C ALA A 34 -0.26 -7.25 -4.29
N GLY A 35 -0.87 -7.01 -3.13
CA GLY A 35 -1.21 -8.06 -2.16
C GLY A 35 -2.17 -9.11 -2.71
N SER A 36 -3.15 -8.70 -3.53
CA SER A 36 -4.07 -9.65 -4.16
C SER A 36 -3.35 -10.56 -5.16
N VAL A 37 -2.48 -10.00 -6.01
CA VAL A 37 -1.66 -10.77 -6.96
C VAL A 37 -0.67 -11.69 -6.23
N TRP A 38 -0.10 -11.23 -5.12
CA TRP A 38 0.76 -12.05 -4.27
C TRP A 38 0.03 -13.31 -3.76
N LEU A 39 -1.22 -13.16 -3.29
CA LEU A 39 -2.02 -14.31 -2.87
C LEU A 39 -2.35 -15.25 -4.03
N GLU A 40 -2.68 -14.70 -5.21
CA GLU A 40 -2.89 -15.49 -6.43
C GLU A 40 -1.65 -16.33 -6.78
N MET A 41 -0.46 -15.72 -6.68
CA MET A 41 0.81 -16.40 -6.93
C MET A 41 1.07 -17.54 -5.94
N ILE A 42 0.86 -17.31 -4.64
CA ILE A 42 1.02 -18.35 -3.61
C ILE A 42 0.08 -19.52 -3.86
N GLN A 43 -1.18 -19.23 -4.21
CA GLN A 43 -2.15 -20.27 -4.54
C GLN A 43 -1.71 -21.07 -5.78
N ALA A 44 -1.31 -20.39 -6.86
CA ALA A 44 -0.83 -21.03 -8.08
C ALA A 44 0.41 -21.90 -7.84
N LEU A 45 1.33 -21.47 -6.96
CA LEU A 45 2.47 -22.25 -6.50
C LEU A 45 2.02 -23.54 -5.78
N GLY A 46 1.05 -23.43 -4.86
CA GLY A 46 0.47 -24.58 -4.16
C GLY A 46 -0.21 -25.59 -5.11
N ASP A 47 -0.80 -25.09 -6.19
CA ASP A 47 -1.50 -25.89 -7.21
C ASP A 47 -0.57 -26.36 -8.37
N ALA A 48 0.73 -26.06 -8.31
CA ALA A 48 1.72 -26.36 -9.35
C ALA A 48 1.39 -25.82 -10.76
N GLN A 49 0.72 -24.66 -10.83
CA GLN A 49 0.30 -24.01 -12.08
C GLN A 49 1.37 -23.03 -12.60
N ALA A 50 2.42 -23.54 -13.25
CA ALA A 50 3.58 -22.75 -13.67
C ALA A 50 3.23 -21.48 -14.49
N ASP A 51 2.33 -21.59 -15.47
CA ASP A 51 1.93 -20.44 -16.30
C ASP A 51 1.25 -19.34 -15.48
N ALA A 52 0.46 -19.73 -14.47
CA ALA A 52 -0.21 -18.79 -13.58
C ALA A 52 0.80 -18.11 -12.63
N VAL A 53 1.81 -18.85 -12.16
CA VAL A 53 2.91 -18.27 -11.37
C VAL A 53 3.67 -17.22 -12.18
N GLU A 54 4.07 -17.56 -13.42
CA GLU A 54 4.79 -16.63 -14.31
C GLU A 54 3.97 -15.35 -14.58
N SER A 55 2.68 -15.52 -14.89
CA SER A 55 1.77 -14.39 -15.08
C SER A 55 1.65 -13.51 -13.84
N ALA A 56 1.57 -14.12 -12.64
CA ALA A 56 1.49 -13.40 -11.39
C ALA A 56 2.80 -12.66 -11.06
N ILE A 57 3.97 -13.25 -11.33
CA ILE A 57 5.28 -12.60 -11.17
C ILE A 57 5.33 -11.32 -12.01
N GLY A 58 4.98 -11.38 -13.29
CA GLY A 58 5.01 -10.21 -14.17
C GLY A 58 4.07 -9.09 -13.72
N ARG A 59 2.87 -9.44 -13.25
CA ARG A 59 1.90 -8.47 -12.70
C ARG A 59 2.42 -7.86 -11.39
N LEU A 60 3.03 -8.66 -10.53
CA LEU A 60 3.57 -8.21 -9.24
C LEU A 60 4.78 -7.28 -9.44
N ASP A 61 5.67 -7.59 -10.38
CA ASP A 61 6.79 -6.71 -10.77
C ASP A 61 6.26 -5.34 -11.24
N HIS A 62 5.26 -5.33 -12.12
CA HIS A 62 4.66 -4.09 -12.60
C HIS A 62 4.02 -3.26 -11.46
N LEU A 63 3.30 -3.91 -10.55
CA LEU A 63 2.62 -3.24 -9.44
C LEU A 63 3.60 -2.71 -8.40
N THR A 64 4.64 -3.49 -8.04
CA THR A 64 5.68 -3.05 -7.10
C THR A 64 6.53 -1.92 -7.68
N ALA A 65 6.87 -1.98 -8.97
CA ALA A 65 7.54 -0.88 -9.67
C ALA A 65 6.67 0.39 -9.70
N THR A 66 5.35 0.25 -9.89
CA THR A 66 4.39 1.37 -9.82
C THR A 66 4.33 1.94 -8.41
N TYR A 67 4.23 1.09 -7.39
CA TYR A 67 4.18 1.45 -5.98
C TYR A 67 5.41 2.29 -5.57
N ALA A 68 6.61 1.85 -5.95
CA ALA A 68 7.84 2.60 -5.73
C ALA A 68 7.86 3.94 -6.48
N ARG A 69 7.41 3.97 -7.74
CA ARG A 69 7.42 5.17 -8.60
C ARG A 69 6.55 6.30 -8.07
N ILE A 70 5.43 5.97 -7.43
CA ILE A 70 4.53 6.97 -6.82
C ILE A 70 4.97 7.36 -5.39
N GLY A 71 6.15 6.90 -4.95
CA GLY A 71 6.77 7.31 -3.69
C GLY A 71 6.27 6.55 -2.46
N CYS A 72 5.67 5.37 -2.63
CA CYS A 72 5.20 4.56 -1.52
C CYS A 72 6.34 3.76 -0.87
N ASP A 73 6.15 3.38 0.40
CA ASP A 73 7.16 2.66 1.18
C ASP A 73 7.24 1.18 0.78
N GLN A 74 8.17 0.87 -0.12
CA GLN A 74 8.42 -0.49 -0.59
C GLN A 74 8.78 -1.46 0.55
N ARG A 75 9.41 -0.98 1.63
CA ARG A 75 9.77 -1.83 2.77
C ARG A 75 8.51 -2.29 3.51
N ALA A 76 7.54 -1.40 3.69
CA ALA A 76 6.26 -1.75 4.29
C ALA A 76 5.50 -2.80 3.44
N LEU A 77 5.55 -2.67 2.11
CA LEU A 77 4.94 -3.63 1.20
C LEU A 77 5.58 -5.02 1.29
N ASN A 78 6.91 -5.09 1.26
CA ASN A 78 7.62 -6.37 1.40
C ASN A 78 7.34 -7.02 2.77
N ALA A 79 7.37 -6.23 3.85
CA ALA A 79 7.05 -6.73 5.19
C ALA A 79 5.61 -7.26 5.30
N THR A 80 4.68 -6.69 4.53
CA THR A 80 3.31 -7.21 4.42
C THR A 80 3.29 -8.60 3.78
N PHE A 81 4.07 -8.83 2.72
CA PHE A 81 4.16 -10.14 2.07
C PHE A 81 4.79 -11.20 2.99
N ASP A 82 5.86 -10.83 3.69
CA ASP A 82 6.50 -11.69 4.70
C ASP A 82 5.52 -12.04 5.83
N CYS A 83 4.79 -11.03 6.34
CA CYS A 83 3.75 -11.21 7.35
C CYS A 83 2.66 -12.21 6.94
N VAL A 84 2.29 -12.25 5.65
CA VAL A 84 1.31 -13.21 5.13
C VAL A 84 1.85 -14.64 5.18
N LEU A 85 3.14 -14.83 4.91
CA LEU A 85 3.79 -16.14 4.97
C LEU A 85 3.94 -16.65 6.42
N ASP A 86 4.24 -15.74 7.35
CA ASP A 86 4.37 -16.03 8.78
C ASP A 86 3.01 -16.23 9.47
N GLY A 87 1.94 -15.72 8.85
CA GLY A 87 0.56 -15.79 9.31
C GLY A 87 -0.02 -17.19 9.25
N GLY A 88 0.50 -18.12 10.06
CA GLY A 88 -0.12 -19.41 10.32
C GLY A 88 -1.42 -19.22 11.12
N ALA A 89 -2.55 -19.02 10.43
CA ALA A 89 -3.82 -18.76 11.11
C ALA A 89 -5.04 -19.31 10.35
N PRO A 90 -6.11 -19.71 11.07
CA PRO A 90 -7.32 -20.34 10.51
C PRO A 90 -8.22 -19.40 9.68
N ALA A 91 -7.88 -18.12 9.57
CA ALA A 91 -8.61 -17.14 8.77
C ALA A 91 -8.14 -17.20 7.31
N GLY A 92 -9.07 -17.05 6.35
CA GLY A 92 -8.73 -17.15 4.92
C GLY A 92 -7.64 -16.14 4.48
N PRO A 93 -6.85 -16.44 3.44
CA PRO A 93 -5.65 -15.67 3.07
C PRO A 93 -5.88 -14.16 2.89
N ARG A 94 -7.05 -13.76 2.40
CA ARG A 94 -7.43 -12.33 2.25
C ARG A 94 -7.59 -11.60 3.57
N ALA A 95 -8.05 -12.28 4.62
CA ALA A 95 -8.18 -11.68 5.95
C ALA A 95 -6.80 -11.44 6.57
N VAL A 96 -5.89 -12.42 6.44
CA VAL A 96 -4.49 -12.29 6.85
C VAL A 96 -3.81 -11.14 6.11
N LEU A 97 -3.98 -11.04 4.79
CA LEU A 97 -3.43 -9.94 4.01
C LEU A 97 -3.91 -8.58 4.51
N ARG A 98 -5.22 -8.38 4.72
CA ARG A 98 -5.74 -7.11 5.25
C ARG A 98 -5.13 -6.76 6.61
N GLN A 99 -5.00 -7.74 7.49
CA GLN A 99 -4.38 -7.54 8.80
C GLN A 99 -2.90 -7.14 8.68
N CYS A 100 -2.14 -7.81 7.80
CA CYS A 100 -0.74 -7.46 7.55
C CYS A 100 -0.61 -6.06 6.94
N MET A 101 -1.48 -5.69 5.99
CA MET A 101 -1.49 -4.35 5.40
C MET A 101 -1.79 -3.26 6.44
N ALA A 102 -2.74 -3.50 7.35
CA ALA A 102 -3.03 -2.58 8.45
C ALA A 102 -1.84 -2.46 9.42
N ARG A 103 -1.21 -3.58 9.77
CA ARG A 103 -0.03 -3.60 10.64
C ARG A 103 1.13 -2.77 10.09
N HIS A 104 1.33 -2.77 8.77
CA HIS A 104 2.40 -2.03 8.11
C HIS A 104 1.98 -0.65 7.58
N GLY A 105 0.78 -0.18 7.94
CA GLY A 105 0.32 1.18 7.61
C GLY A 105 0.00 1.41 6.13
N ILE A 106 -0.23 0.33 5.35
CA ILE A 106 -0.60 0.43 3.93
C ILE A 106 -2.10 0.67 3.77
N ALA A 107 -2.92 0.13 4.66
CA ALA A 107 -4.37 0.35 4.68
C ALA A 107 -4.80 0.71 6.11
N GLN A 108 -5.77 1.62 6.26
CA GLN A 108 -6.44 1.83 7.54
C GLN A 108 -7.68 0.93 7.61
N GLU A 109 -8.00 0.43 8.81
CA GLU A 109 -9.26 -0.30 9.08
C GLU A 109 -10.47 0.64 9.07
#